data_AF-A0A0D7WWA0-F1
#
_entry.id   AF-A0A0D7WWA0-F1
#
_cell.length_a   1.000
_cell.length_b   1.000
_cell.length_c   1.000
_cell.angle_alpha   90.00
_cell.angle_beta   90.00
_cell.angle_gamma   90.00
#
_symmetry.space_group_name_H-M   'P 1'
#
loop_
_entity.id
_entity.type
_entity.pdbx_description
1 polymer ?
#
loop_
_entity_poly.entity_id
_entity_poly.type
_entity_poly.pdbx_seq_one_letter_code
_entity_poly.pdbx_strand_id
1 'polypeptide(L)' 'MDLKEHVLNELNNILGSDASDSEKMMVAGAYIIGWLAEGVKTKKLTIQEVYDIMGAYNAYEQSLEGTK' A
#
# COMPACT_ATOMS: atom_id res chain seq x y z
N MET A 1 -2.46 -13.39 -9.61
CA MET A 1 -2.68 -11.99 -9.20
C MET A 1 -1.31 -11.37 -9.08
N ASP A 2 -1.09 -10.22 -9.72
CA ASP A 2 0.19 -9.52 -9.66
C ASP A 2 0.43 -8.96 -8.24
N LEU A 3 1.69 -8.83 -7.80
CA LEU A 3 1.98 -8.36 -6.44
C LEU A 3 1.44 -6.94 -6.21
N LYS A 4 1.57 -6.06 -7.21
CA LYS A 4 1.03 -4.70 -7.14
C LYS A 4 -0.49 -4.70 -6.96
N GLU A 5 -1.19 -5.54 -7.72
CA GLU A 5 -2.65 -5.69 -7.63
C GLU A 5 -3.06 -6.25 -6.26
N HIS A 6 -2.28 -7.18 -5.71
CA HIS A 6 -2.49 -7.69 -4.37
C HIS A 6 -2.38 -6.63 -3.29
N VAL A 7 -1.27 -5.90 -3.28
CA VAL A 7 -1.03 -4.84 -2.29
C VAL A 7 -2.07 -3.73 -2.43
N LEU A 8 -2.44 -3.33 -3.65
CA LEU A 8 -3.46 -2.30 -3.86
C LEU A 8 -4.84 -2.74 -3.33
N ASN A 9 -5.22 -4.00 -3.55
CA ASN A 9 -6.46 -4.53 -3.01
C ASN A 9 -6.45 -4.58 -1.48
N GLU A 10 -5.31 -4.92 -0.86
CA GLU A 10 -5.16 -4.84 0.59
C GLU A 10 -5.28 -3.41 1.09
N LEU A 11 -4.60 -2.44 0.45
CA LEU A 11 -4.71 -1.02 0.78
C LEU A 11 -6.16 -0.50 0.66
N ASN A 12 -6.90 -0.88 -0.39
CA ASN A 12 -8.31 -0.51 -0.56
C ASN A 12 -9.24 -1.11 0.51
N ASN A 13 -8.84 -2.22 1.12
CA ASN A 13 -9.55 -2.84 2.23
C ASN A 13 -9.11 -2.28 3.60
N ILE A 14 -8.03 -1.50 3.65
CA ILE A 14 -7.58 -0.84 4.87
C ILE A 14 -8.48 0.37 5.14
N LEU A 15 -9.20 0.28 6.26
CA LEU A 15 -10.19 1.24 6.76
C LEU A 15 -11.44 1.36 5.87
N GLY A 16 -12.60 1.51 6.53
CA GLY A 16 -13.89 1.67 5.86
C GLY A 16 -14.08 3.06 5.25
N SER A 17 -15.23 3.26 4.60
CA SER A 17 -15.66 4.53 4.00
C SER A 17 -15.60 5.72 4.96
N ASP A 18 -15.71 5.46 6.26
CA ASP A 18 -15.94 6.46 7.31
C ASP A 18 -14.66 7.12 7.82
N ALA A 19 -13.48 6.60 7.46
CA ALA A 19 -12.20 7.22 7.80
C ALA A 19 -11.87 8.38 6.86
N SER A 20 -11.28 9.44 7.39
CA SER A 20 -10.76 10.56 6.60
C SER A 20 -9.59 10.12 5.70
N ASP A 21 -9.36 10.84 4.61
CA ASP A 21 -8.25 10.55 3.69
C ASP A 21 -6.89 10.56 4.40
N SER A 22 -6.70 11.45 5.39
CA SER A 22 -5.46 11.49 6.17
C SER A 22 -5.27 10.27 7.06
N GLU A 23 -6.34 9.72 7.64
CA GLU A 23 -6.28 8.48 8.43
C GLU A 23 -5.98 7.29 7.51
N LYS A 24 -6.65 7.21 6.36
CA LYS A 24 -6.40 6.21 5.32
C LYS A 24 -4.94 6.21 4.86
N MET A 25 -4.39 7.38 4.55
CA MET A 25 -2.99 7.53 4.17
C MET A 25 -2.02 7.13 5.28
N MET A 26 -2.30 7.50 6.53
CA MET A 26 -1.46 7.14 7.67
C MET A 26 -1.36 5.62 7.85
N VAL A 27 -2.50 4.92 7.77
CA VAL A 27 -2.54 3.46 7.95
C VAL A 27 -1.95 2.74 6.74
N ALA A 28 -2.25 3.20 5.51
CA ALA A 28 -1.63 2.67 4.30
C ALA A 28 -0.09 2.80 4.34
N GLY A 29 0.43 3.94 4.78
CA GLY A 29 1.87 4.14 4.95
C GLY A 29 2.48 3.19 5.98
N ALA A 30 1.83 3.04 7.14
CA ALA A 30 2.28 2.09 8.18
C ALA A 30 2.30 0.64 7.68
N TYR A 31 1.29 0.25 6.90
CA TYR A 31 1.18 -1.08 6.30
C TYR A 31 2.33 -1.37 5.33
N ILE A 32 2.64 -0.43 4.43
CA ILE A 32 3.73 -0.57 3.45
C ILE A 32 5.10 -0.62 4.15
N ILE A 33 5.32 0.22 5.17
CA ILE A 33 6.54 0.17 5.98
C ILE A 33 6.70 -1.22 6.62
N GLY A 34 5.62 -1.81 7.13
CA GLY A 34 5.61 -3.16 7.67
C GLY A 34 6.04 -4.21 6.64
N TRP A 35 5.42 -4.17 5.45
CA TRP A 35 5.76 -5.05 4.33
C TRP A 35 7.23 -4.97 3.93
N LEU A 36 7.76 -3.77 3.78
CA LEU A 36 9.16 -3.55 3.41
C LEU A 36 10.11 -4.03 4.53
N ALA A 37 9.79 -3.76 5.80
CA ALA A 37 10.58 -4.20 6.94
C ALA A 37 10.61 -5.73 7.08
N GLU A 38 9.49 -6.42 6.87
CA GLU A 38 9.44 -7.88 6.81
C GLU A 38 10.19 -8.42 5.61
N GLY A 39 10.07 -7.75 4.47
CA GLY A 39 10.77 -8.05 3.22
C GLY A 39 12.28 -8.08 3.37
N VAL A 40 12.84 -7.10 4.07
CA VAL A 40 14.27 -7.03 4.40
C VAL A 40 14.70 -8.16 5.33
N LYS A 41 13.85 -8.54 6.30
CA LYS A 41 14.21 -9.51 7.34
C LYS A 41 14.05 -10.96 6.93
N THR A 42 13.01 -11.29 6.17
CA THR A 42 12.55 -12.69 6.03
C THR A 42 12.29 -13.13 4.60
N LYS A 43 11.79 -12.23 3.74
CA LYS A 43 11.34 -12.62 2.39
C LYS A 43 12.36 -12.35 1.27
N LYS A 44 13.41 -11.55 1.53
CA LYS A 44 14.40 -11.12 0.52
C LYS A 44 13.71 -10.60 -0.75
N LEU A 45 12.86 -9.58 -0.58
CA LEU A 45 12.17 -8.94 -1.70
C LEU A 45 13.18 -8.59 -2.81
N THR A 46 12.81 -8.92 -4.04
CA THR A 46 13.51 -8.44 -5.23
C THR A 46 13.26 -6.93 -5.40
N ILE A 47 14.13 -6.27 -6.17
CA ILE A 47 13.96 -4.86 -6.53
C ILE A 47 12.61 -4.63 -7.23
N GLN A 48 12.18 -5.57 -8.09
CA GLN A 48 10.91 -5.46 -8.78
C GLN A 48 9.73 -5.49 -7.80
N GLU A 49 9.73 -6.40 -6.84
CA GLU A 49 8.66 -6.49 -5.84
C GLU A 49 8.59 -5.22 -4.96
N VAL A 50 9.73 -4.60 -4.65
CA VAL A 50 9.76 -3.29 -3.97
C VAL A 50 9.11 -2.22 -4.84
N TYR A 51 9.39 -2.17 -6.14
CA TYR A 51 8.72 -1.24 -7.06
C TYR A 51 7.22 -1.51 -7.17
N ASP A 52 6.80 -2.76 -7.15
CA ASP A 52 5.39 -3.13 -7.23
C ASP A 52 4.63 -2.68 -5.97
N ILE A 53 5.20 -2.89 -4.77
CA ILE A 53 4.65 -2.43 -3.49
C ILE A 53 4.53 -0.89 -3.46
N MET A 54 5.61 -0.18 -3.85
CA MET A 54 5.60 1.28 -3.92
C MET A 54 4.61 1.79 -4.98
N GLY A 55 4.51 1.10 -6.11
CA GLY A 55 3.57 1.42 -7.17
C GLY A 55 2.11 1.23 -6.76
N ALA A 56 1.80 0.26 -5.90
CA ALA A 56 0.48 0.08 -5.30
C ALA A 56 0.13 1.23 -4.35
N TYR A 57 1.07 1.63 -3.50
CA TYR A 57 0.89 2.76 -2.59
C TYR A 57 0.62 4.08 -3.34
N ASN A 58 1.40 4.39 -4.37
CA ASN A 58 1.17 5.59 -5.18
C ASN A 58 -0.20 5.57 -5.90
N ALA A 59 -0.63 4.40 -6.38
CA ALA A 59 -1.96 4.26 -7.00
C ALA A 59 -3.09 4.47 -5.98
N TYR A 60 -2.91 3.98 -4.75
CA TYR A 60 -3.83 4.21 -3.65
C TYR A 60 -3.93 5.69 -3.28
N GLU A 61 -2.80 6.38 -3.13
CA GLU A 61 -2.75 7.83 -2.85
C GLU A 61 -3.51 8.64 -3.91
N GLN A 62 -3.25 8.38 -5.19
CA GLN A 62 -3.96 9.04 -6.30
C GLN A 62 -5.47 8.77 -6.29
N SER A 63 -5.88 7.57 -5.85
CA SER A 63 -7.31 7.23 -5.77
C SER A 63 -8.04 8.05 -4.72
N LEU A 64 -7.37 8.43 -3.63
CA LEU A 64 -7.93 9.30 -2.59
C LEU A 64 -7.98 10.76 -3.04
N GLU A 65 -6.95 11.23 -3.74
CA GLU A 65 -6.90 12.60 -4.29
C GLU A 65 -7.97 12.86 -5.36
N GLY A 66 -8.31 11.84 -6.17
CA GLY A 66 -9.35 11.91 -7.20
C GLY A 66 -10.80 11.93 -6.69
N THR A 67 -11.00 11.80 -5.37
CA THR A 67 -12.33 11.78 -4.72
C THR A 67 -12.79 13.15 -4.18
N LYS A 68 -11.99 14.20 -4.36
CA LYS A 68 -12.29 15.58 -3.89
C LYS A 68 -13.09 16.41 -4.89
#